data_AF-A0A6J2C5A7-F1
#
_entry.id   AF-A0A6J2C5A7-F1
#
_cell.length_a   1.000
_cell.length_b   1.000
_cell.length_c   1.000
_cell.angle_alpha   90.00
_cell.angle_beta   90.00
_cell.angle_gamma   90.00
#
_symmetry.space_group_name_H-M   'P 1'
#
loop_
_entity.id
_entity.type
_entity.pdbx_description
1 polymer ?
#
loop_
_entity_poly.entity_id
_entity_poly.type
_entity_poly.pdbx_seq_one_letter_code
_entity_poly.pdbx_strand_id
1 'polypeptide(L)'
;MCGSKKEAARAGPRFPPPAPTTTPNPSWALADGSAPEVIGHLQENYYNLCMEKSQKINSFILHILQEVDEEIEKGSEGITLNIAGNSRLMPEEKVTGEDFWILLRILKKNPYINGLDVRYNFVSDVGAYYAARLLQKQHNLVYLNLMFNDIGPEGGELIAKALHKNTTLKYLRMTGNKIENKGGMFFAAMLQINSSLEKLDLGDCDLGMQSVIALATVLTQNQTIKGINLNRPILYGEQEESTVHLGHMLKENHCLVELHMCKHNIKNCGIKQLCDALYLNRSLRYLDVSWLSVVSNNIEGEGLVALSESMKTNPTFSNVYIWGNKFDEATCVAYSDLIQMDRLKPDNTDVEPFMVDGHVYLAEVSNGLKKHYYWRPTYEEACTNSPNAGFTLVPVGEHL
;
A
#
# COMPACT_ATOMS: atom_id res chain seq x y z
N MET A 1 12.66 86.61 20.64
CA MET A 1 13.65 85.51 20.67
C MET A 1 13.15 84.48 21.67
N CYS A 2 12.85 83.26 21.20
CA CYS A 2 12.28 82.17 22.01
C CYS A 2 13.17 81.81 23.20
N GLY A 3 12.55 81.77 24.38
CA GLY A 3 13.18 81.39 25.64
C GLY A 3 13.10 79.89 25.93
N SER A 4 14.15 79.41 26.59
CA SER A 4 14.40 78.05 27.03
C SER A 4 13.50 77.59 28.19
N LYS A 5 13.03 76.33 28.17
CA LYS A 5 12.65 75.50 29.34
C LYS A 5 12.89 74.02 28.98
N LYS A 6 13.87 73.36 29.62
CA LYS A 6 13.71 72.39 30.73
C LYS A 6 12.82 71.18 30.38
N GLU A 7 13.47 70.07 30.01
CA GLU A 7 12.86 68.73 29.98
C GLU A 7 12.63 68.21 31.39
N ALA A 8 11.41 67.77 31.66
CA ALA A 8 11.02 67.05 32.86
C ALA A 8 10.51 65.67 32.44
N ALA A 9 11.15 64.62 32.98
CA ALA A 9 10.76 63.23 32.81
C ALA A 9 9.36 62.96 33.38
N ARG A 10 8.49 62.32 32.59
CA ARG A 10 7.22 61.74 33.06
C ARG A 10 7.30 60.23 32.99
N ALA A 11 7.03 59.60 34.14
CA ALA A 11 6.93 58.17 34.35
C ALA A 11 5.76 57.57 33.55
N GLY A 12 6.03 56.48 32.83
CA GLY A 12 5.02 55.60 32.25
C GLY A 12 4.45 54.61 33.29
N PRO A 13 3.29 53.98 33.02
CA PRO A 13 2.59 53.15 33.98
C PRO A 13 3.33 51.84 34.27
N ARG A 14 3.37 51.45 35.55
CA ARG A 14 3.91 50.18 36.04
C ARG A 14 2.93 49.04 35.72
N PHE A 15 3.38 48.03 34.99
CA PHE A 15 2.68 46.75 34.84
C PHE A 15 2.90 45.88 36.10
N PRO A 16 1.90 45.11 36.56
CA PRO A 16 2.07 44.15 37.65
C PRO A 16 2.90 42.92 37.20
N PRO A 17 3.55 42.20 38.13
CA PRO A 17 4.41 41.06 37.81
C PRO A 17 3.60 39.85 37.31
N PRO A 18 4.21 38.95 36.51
CA PRO A 18 3.53 37.77 35.98
C PRO A 18 3.22 36.76 37.09
N ALA A 19 2.00 36.21 37.05
CA ALA A 19 1.57 35.12 37.93
C ALA A 19 2.21 33.78 37.50
N PRO A 20 2.47 32.84 38.43
CA PRO A 20 3.11 31.56 38.12
C PRO A 20 2.23 30.68 37.23
N THR A 21 2.84 30.13 36.18
CA THR A 21 2.24 29.21 35.21
C THR A 21 1.97 27.84 35.85
N THR A 22 0.70 27.56 36.14
CA THR A 22 0.20 26.21 36.39
C THR A 22 -0.08 25.51 35.07
N THR A 23 0.55 24.35 34.87
CA THR A 23 0.30 23.40 33.78
C THR A 23 -1.19 23.00 33.73
N PRO A 24 -1.84 22.95 32.55
CA PRO A 24 -3.20 22.46 32.45
C PRO A 24 -3.21 20.93 32.63
N ASN A 25 -3.86 20.52 33.71
CA ASN A 25 -4.28 19.14 33.99
C ASN A 25 -5.39 18.76 32.99
N PRO A 26 -5.36 17.60 32.31
CA PRO A 26 -6.45 17.22 31.41
C PRO A 26 -7.67 16.76 32.23
N SER A 27 -8.60 17.69 32.48
CA SER A 27 -9.91 17.39 33.05
C SER A 27 -10.90 16.96 31.97
N TRP A 28 -11.05 15.65 31.74
CA TRP A 28 -12.21 15.11 31.01
C TRP A 28 -13.10 14.19 31.87
N ALA A 29 -12.86 14.12 33.18
CA ALA A 29 -13.79 13.43 34.07
C ALA A 29 -14.91 14.39 34.51
N LEU A 30 -16.11 14.27 33.93
CA LEU A 30 -17.38 14.37 34.66
C LEU A 30 -18.56 13.82 33.83
N ALA A 31 -19.03 12.66 34.30
CA ALA A 31 -20.42 12.20 34.34
C ALA A 31 -21.18 11.96 33.02
N ASP A 32 -20.94 10.79 32.42
CA ASP A 32 -22.06 9.91 32.05
C ASP A 32 -21.84 8.55 32.73
N GLY A 33 -22.92 7.92 33.21
CA GLY A 33 -22.92 6.72 34.04
C GLY A 33 -22.58 5.43 33.30
N SER A 34 -21.74 5.48 32.28
CA SER A 34 -21.14 4.31 31.65
C SER A 34 -19.83 3.98 32.38
N ALA A 35 -19.69 2.73 32.83
CA ALA A 35 -18.42 2.18 33.28
C ALA A 35 -17.27 2.57 32.33
N PRO A 36 -16.02 2.74 32.82
CA PRO A 36 -14.88 2.94 31.92
C PRO A 36 -14.94 1.85 30.84
N GLU A 37 -15.07 2.26 29.57
CA GLU A 37 -15.16 1.32 28.44
C GLU A 37 -13.94 0.41 28.53
N VAL A 38 -14.20 -0.88 28.71
CA VAL A 38 -13.16 -1.84 29.08
C VAL A 38 -12.24 -2.05 27.87
N ILE A 39 -11.08 -1.42 27.93
CA ILE A 39 -9.97 -1.56 27.00
C ILE A 39 -9.32 -2.93 27.27
N GLY A 40 -9.27 -3.82 26.28
CA GLY A 40 -8.53 -5.10 26.38
C GLY A 40 -9.35 -6.39 26.55
N HIS A 41 -10.60 -6.45 26.08
CA HIS A 41 -11.40 -7.70 26.07
C HIS A 41 -11.93 -8.04 24.67
N LEU A 42 -11.12 -7.89 23.62
CA LEU A 42 -11.49 -8.28 22.26
C LEU A 42 -11.84 -9.76 22.15
N GLN A 43 -11.07 -10.62 22.82
CA GLN A 43 -11.31 -12.07 22.85
C GLN A 43 -12.68 -12.40 23.46
N GLU A 44 -13.00 -11.85 24.63
CA GLU A 44 -14.28 -12.07 25.30
C GLU A 44 -15.45 -11.49 24.49
N ASN A 45 -15.26 -10.30 23.92
CA ASN A 45 -16.26 -9.67 23.05
C ASN A 45 -16.56 -10.53 21.82
N TYR A 46 -15.53 -11.11 21.19
CA TYR A 46 -15.71 -12.06 20.08
C TYR A 46 -16.49 -13.28 20.50
N TYR A 47 -16.11 -13.90 21.62
CA TYR A 47 -16.80 -15.06 22.18
C TYR A 47 -18.30 -14.77 22.39
N ASN A 48 -18.62 -13.64 23.04
CA ASN A 48 -20.00 -13.23 23.32
C ASN A 48 -20.81 -12.98 22.04
N LEU A 49 -20.22 -12.32 21.04
CA LEU A 49 -20.88 -12.08 19.75
C LEU A 49 -21.12 -13.37 18.96
N CYS A 50 -20.18 -14.33 19.01
CA CYS A 50 -20.37 -15.65 18.42
C CYS A 50 -21.56 -16.37 19.07
N MET A 51 -21.65 -16.36 20.39
CA MET A 51 -22.78 -16.97 21.12
C MET A 51 -24.11 -16.28 20.81
N GLU A 52 -24.15 -14.94 20.74
CA GLU A 52 -25.36 -14.18 20.37
C GLU A 52 -25.89 -14.57 18.98
N LYS A 53 -24.99 -14.87 18.05
CA LYS A 53 -25.33 -15.25 16.67
C LYS A 53 -25.47 -16.75 16.43
N SER A 54 -25.27 -17.58 17.45
CA SER A 54 -25.13 -19.03 17.27
C SER A 54 -24.07 -19.38 16.20
N GLN A 55 -23.04 -18.54 16.07
CA GLN A 55 -21.94 -18.72 15.13
C GLN A 55 -20.88 -19.59 15.78
N LYS A 56 -20.32 -20.54 15.01
CA LYS A 56 -19.20 -21.35 15.48
C LYS A 56 -18.00 -20.44 15.76
N ILE A 57 -17.37 -20.62 16.92
CA ILE A 57 -16.17 -19.87 17.29
C ILE A 57 -15.01 -20.33 16.41
N ASN A 58 -14.41 -19.38 15.69
CA ASN A 58 -13.17 -19.61 14.97
C ASN A 58 -12.00 -19.49 15.96
N SER A 59 -11.36 -20.62 16.26
CA SER A 59 -10.25 -20.69 17.22
C SER A 59 -9.04 -19.84 16.81
N PHE A 60 -8.81 -19.66 15.50
CA PHE A 60 -7.73 -18.81 14.99
C PHE A 60 -8.03 -17.34 15.26
N ILE A 61 -9.25 -16.86 14.97
CA ILE A 61 -9.64 -15.48 15.30
C ILE A 61 -9.52 -15.23 16.80
N LEU A 62 -10.01 -16.17 17.62
CA LEU A 62 -9.98 -16.06 19.07
C LEU A 62 -8.54 -15.91 19.60
N HIS A 63 -7.59 -16.69 19.07
CA HIS A 63 -6.18 -16.63 19.44
C HIS A 63 -5.53 -15.29 19.06
N ILE A 64 -5.75 -14.83 17.82
CA ILE A 64 -5.20 -13.54 17.37
C ILE A 64 -5.77 -12.38 18.20
N LEU A 65 -7.06 -12.40 18.54
CA LEU A 65 -7.65 -11.35 19.37
C LEU A 65 -7.07 -11.34 20.80
N GLN A 66 -6.70 -12.50 21.34
CA GLN A 66 -5.99 -12.59 22.62
C GLN A 66 -4.61 -11.95 22.54
N GLU A 67 -3.84 -12.23 21.48
CA GLU A 67 -2.53 -11.60 21.28
C GLU A 67 -2.65 -10.07 21.17
N VAL A 68 -3.68 -9.58 20.48
CA VAL A 68 -3.95 -8.14 20.36
C VAL A 68 -4.37 -7.53 21.69
N ASP A 69 -5.17 -8.22 22.51
CA ASP A 69 -5.50 -7.75 23.87
C ASP A 69 -4.21 -7.57 24.71
N GLU A 70 -3.28 -8.52 24.65
CA GLU A 70 -1.98 -8.41 25.34
C GLU A 70 -1.11 -7.24 24.80
N GLU A 71 -1.15 -6.96 23.49
CA GLU A 71 -0.46 -5.81 22.90
C GLU A 71 -1.05 -4.47 23.33
N ILE A 72 -2.37 -4.40 23.44
CA ILE A 72 -3.10 -3.22 23.93
C ILE A 72 -2.77 -2.99 25.41
N GLU A 73 -2.73 -4.04 26.24
CA GLU A 73 -2.34 -3.93 27.65
C GLU A 73 -0.90 -3.41 27.82
N LYS A 74 -0.01 -3.74 26.89
CA LYS A 74 1.37 -3.21 26.82
C LYS A 74 1.44 -1.75 26.34
N GLY A 75 0.31 -1.14 25.99
CA GLY A 75 0.21 0.26 25.52
C GLY A 75 0.48 0.44 24.03
N SER A 76 0.36 -0.62 23.22
CA SER A 76 0.56 -0.53 21.78
C SER A 76 -0.66 0.11 21.11
N GLU A 77 -0.41 1.04 20.18
CA GLU A 77 -1.45 1.68 19.36
C GLU A 77 -1.15 1.44 17.87
N GLY A 78 -2.19 1.55 17.04
CA GLY A 78 -2.05 1.37 15.59
C GLY A 78 -1.77 -0.07 15.18
N ILE A 79 -2.38 -1.02 15.89
CA ILE A 79 -2.21 -2.45 15.68
C ILE A 79 -2.89 -2.86 14.38
N THR A 80 -2.26 -3.78 13.64
CA THR A 80 -2.87 -4.45 12.48
C THR A 80 -3.34 -5.83 12.88
N LEU A 81 -4.66 -6.05 12.85
CA LEU A 81 -5.26 -7.34 13.11
C LEU A 81 -4.99 -8.29 11.93
N ASN A 82 -4.09 -9.26 12.12
CA ASN A 82 -3.65 -10.19 11.08
C ASN A 82 -4.32 -11.56 11.21
N ILE A 83 -5.37 -11.76 10.42
CA ILE A 83 -6.15 -12.99 10.34
C ILE A 83 -5.99 -13.57 8.91
N ALA A 84 -4.74 -13.62 8.43
CA ALA A 84 -4.43 -14.17 7.13
C ALA A 84 -4.73 -15.68 7.10
N GLY A 85 -5.59 -16.08 6.19
CA GLY A 85 -5.98 -17.47 5.99
C GLY A 85 -4.91 -18.30 5.27
N ASN A 86 -3.67 -17.85 5.11
CA ASN A 86 -2.56 -18.65 4.60
C ASN A 86 -1.50 -18.97 5.67
N SER A 87 -1.92 -18.95 6.94
CA SER A 87 -1.05 -19.16 8.09
C SER A 87 -0.75 -20.66 8.26
N ARG A 88 0.52 -21.03 8.09
CA ARG A 88 1.00 -22.42 8.27
C ARG A 88 0.92 -22.93 9.71
N LEU A 89 0.66 -22.04 10.67
CA LEU A 89 0.75 -22.34 12.10
C LEU A 89 -0.50 -23.06 12.62
N MET A 90 -1.66 -23.00 11.93
CA MET A 90 -2.91 -23.61 12.40
C MET A 90 -3.73 -24.16 11.21
N PRO A 91 -4.34 -25.36 11.31
CA PRO A 91 -5.22 -25.89 10.27
C PRO A 91 -6.42 -24.94 10.06
N GLU A 92 -6.52 -24.41 8.84
CA GLU A 92 -7.23 -23.16 8.50
C GLU A 92 -8.76 -23.34 8.45
N GLU A 93 -9.45 -23.00 9.55
CA GLU A 93 -10.83 -22.54 9.43
C GLU A 93 -10.81 -21.15 8.79
N LYS A 94 -11.03 -21.10 7.48
CA LYS A 94 -11.07 -19.86 6.69
C LYS A 94 -12.14 -18.92 7.23
N VAL A 95 -11.80 -17.64 7.32
CA VAL A 95 -12.76 -16.58 7.68
C VAL A 95 -13.80 -16.45 6.57
N THR A 96 -15.08 -16.53 6.93
CA THR A 96 -16.19 -16.34 6.00
C THR A 96 -16.77 -14.93 6.11
N GLY A 97 -17.68 -14.57 5.20
CA GLY A 97 -18.43 -13.30 5.29
C GLY A 97 -19.19 -13.11 6.62
N GLU A 98 -19.68 -14.20 7.23
CA GLU A 98 -20.36 -14.15 8.52
C GLU A 98 -19.40 -13.84 9.68
N ASP A 99 -18.21 -14.43 9.66
CA ASP A 99 -17.18 -14.12 10.65
C ASP A 99 -16.70 -12.67 10.51
N PHE A 100 -16.62 -12.16 9.27
CA PHE A 100 -16.25 -10.78 8.98
C PHE A 100 -17.24 -9.77 9.58
N TRP A 101 -18.53 -10.12 9.68
CA TRP A 101 -19.51 -9.29 10.38
C TRP A 101 -19.20 -9.14 11.88
N ILE A 102 -18.74 -10.21 12.53
CA ILE A 102 -18.36 -10.16 13.95
C ILE A 102 -17.11 -9.28 14.10
N LEU A 103 -16.12 -9.46 13.22
CA LEU A 103 -14.91 -8.63 13.19
C LEU A 103 -15.23 -7.15 13.03
N LEU A 104 -16.16 -6.79 12.15
CA LEU A 104 -16.66 -5.40 12.02
C LEU A 104 -17.14 -4.84 13.36
N ARG A 105 -17.90 -5.61 14.16
CA ARG A 105 -18.45 -5.15 15.45
C ARG A 105 -17.36 -4.91 16.48
N ILE A 106 -16.34 -5.76 16.46
CA ILE A 106 -15.18 -5.66 17.35
C ILE A 106 -14.35 -4.43 16.97
N LEU A 107 -13.99 -4.30 15.70
CA LEU A 107 -13.17 -3.19 15.19
C LEU A 107 -13.84 -1.83 15.41
N LYS A 108 -15.16 -1.73 15.21
CA LYS A 108 -15.90 -0.49 15.41
C LYS A 108 -15.77 0.07 16.83
N LYS A 109 -15.60 -0.80 17.83
CA LYS A 109 -15.50 -0.41 19.25
C LYS A 109 -14.07 -0.19 19.71
N ASN A 110 -13.07 -0.50 18.88
CA ASN A 110 -11.68 -0.47 19.28
C ASN A 110 -10.90 0.63 18.51
N PRO A 111 -10.39 1.67 19.22
CA PRO A 111 -9.66 2.75 18.57
C PRO A 111 -8.19 2.40 18.28
N TYR A 112 -7.63 1.37 18.92
CA TYR A 112 -6.22 0.97 18.84
C TYR A 112 -5.88 0.22 17.56
N ILE A 113 -6.87 -0.41 16.92
CA ILE A 113 -6.68 -1.15 15.66
C ILE A 113 -6.88 -0.20 14.46
N ASN A 114 -5.83 -0.03 13.67
CA ASN A 114 -5.86 0.78 12.44
C ASN A 114 -5.63 -0.05 11.17
N GLY A 115 -5.34 -1.34 11.30
CA GLY A 115 -5.09 -2.24 10.18
C GLY A 115 -5.91 -3.52 10.28
N LEU A 116 -6.36 -4.02 9.13
CA LEU A 116 -6.99 -5.33 9.02
C LEU A 116 -6.40 -6.11 7.84
N ASP A 117 -5.81 -7.27 8.13
CA ASP A 117 -5.33 -8.23 7.13
C ASP A 117 -6.14 -9.53 7.24
N VAL A 118 -6.96 -9.81 6.23
CA VAL A 118 -7.76 -11.04 6.14
C VAL A 118 -7.50 -11.78 4.83
N ARG A 119 -6.31 -11.63 4.24
CA ARG A 119 -6.00 -12.27 2.95
C ARG A 119 -6.19 -13.80 2.96
N TYR A 120 -6.38 -14.40 1.80
CA TYR A 120 -6.47 -15.86 1.61
C TYR A 120 -7.59 -16.53 2.43
N ASN A 121 -8.74 -15.86 2.57
CA ASN A 121 -9.95 -16.33 3.24
C ASN A 121 -11.13 -16.45 2.24
N PHE A 122 -12.36 -16.64 2.75
CA PHE A 122 -13.59 -16.72 1.94
C PHE A 122 -14.57 -15.61 2.32
N VAL A 123 -14.07 -14.37 2.37
CA VAL A 123 -14.87 -13.20 2.74
C VAL A 123 -16.02 -12.99 1.74
N SER A 124 -15.81 -13.22 0.43
CA SER A 124 -16.79 -13.05 -0.66
C SER A 124 -17.42 -11.65 -0.70
N ASP A 125 -18.42 -11.46 -1.57
CA ASP A 125 -19.18 -10.20 -1.64
C ASP A 125 -19.95 -9.89 -0.35
N VAL A 126 -20.34 -10.91 0.42
CA VAL A 126 -21.00 -10.74 1.71
C VAL A 126 -20.06 -10.04 2.70
N GLY A 127 -18.81 -10.50 2.79
CA GLY A 127 -17.83 -9.85 3.61
C GLY A 127 -17.36 -8.51 3.04
N ALA A 128 -17.32 -8.33 1.71
CA ALA A 128 -17.07 -7.04 1.08
C ALA A 128 -18.13 -5.99 1.45
N TYR A 129 -19.41 -6.38 1.56
CA TYR A 129 -20.47 -5.52 2.09
C TYR A 129 -20.16 -5.04 3.52
N TYR A 130 -19.69 -5.95 4.39
CA TYR A 130 -19.30 -5.58 5.76
C TYR A 130 -18.02 -4.73 5.79
N ALA A 131 -17.04 -5.00 4.94
CA ALA A 131 -15.85 -4.17 4.77
C ALA A 131 -16.22 -2.74 4.30
N ALA A 132 -17.14 -2.61 3.35
CA ALA A 132 -17.66 -1.31 2.92
C ALA A 132 -18.33 -0.55 4.09
N ARG A 133 -19.08 -1.24 4.96
CA ARG A 133 -19.64 -0.63 6.18
C ARG A 133 -18.59 -0.23 7.20
N LEU A 134 -17.53 -1.03 7.35
CA LEU A 134 -16.38 -0.70 8.20
C LEU A 134 -15.76 0.62 7.74
N LEU A 135 -15.45 0.73 6.45
CA LEU A 135 -14.86 1.92 5.83
C LEU A 135 -15.75 3.17 5.95
N GLN A 136 -17.08 3.01 5.97
CA GLN A 136 -18.00 4.14 6.13
C GLN A 136 -18.17 4.59 7.59
N LYS A 137 -17.89 3.73 8.57
CA LYS A 137 -18.23 3.96 9.98
C LYS A 137 -17.03 4.13 10.89
N GLN A 138 -15.86 3.67 10.47
CA GLN A 138 -14.64 3.73 11.24
C GLN A 138 -13.69 4.77 10.64
N HIS A 139 -13.19 5.65 11.50
CA HIS A 139 -12.32 6.76 11.10
C HIS A 139 -10.84 6.53 11.47
N ASN A 140 -10.50 5.32 11.94
CA ASN A 140 -9.14 4.99 12.36
C ASN A 140 -8.48 3.95 11.44
N LEU A 141 -9.23 3.31 10.53
CA LEU A 141 -8.68 2.29 9.65
C LEU A 141 -7.84 2.95 8.55
N VAL A 142 -6.55 2.62 8.53
CA VAL A 142 -5.50 3.11 7.63
C VAL A 142 -5.08 2.04 6.62
N TYR A 143 -5.10 0.77 7.02
CA TYR A 143 -4.69 -0.37 6.18
C TYR A 143 -5.78 -1.44 6.10
N LEU A 144 -6.11 -1.87 4.88
CA LEU A 144 -7.05 -2.96 4.63
C LEU A 144 -6.51 -3.89 3.54
N ASN A 145 -6.36 -5.17 3.89
CA ASN A 145 -5.90 -6.21 2.99
C ASN A 145 -6.94 -7.32 2.86
N LEU A 146 -7.51 -7.40 1.66
CA LEU A 146 -8.57 -8.32 1.26
C LEU A 146 -8.09 -9.27 0.15
N MET A 147 -6.78 -9.44 -0.07
CA MET A 147 -6.28 -10.26 -1.18
C MET A 147 -6.81 -11.70 -1.14
N PHE A 148 -7.10 -12.29 -2.31
CA PHE A 148 -7.53 -13.68 -2.46
C PHE A 148 -8.70 -14.05 -1.55
N ASN A 149 -9.84 -13.37 -1.70
CA ASN A 149 -11.03 -13.54 -0.86
C ASN A 149 -12.32 -13.85 -1.64
N ASP A 150 -12.19 -14.14 -2.94
CA ASP A 150 -13.32 -14.40 -3.84
C ASP A 150 -14.34 -13.25 -3.87
N ILE A 151 -13.85 -12.00 -3.79
CA ILE A 151 -14.69 -10.80 -3.95
C ILE A 151 -14.94 -10.58 -5.45
N GLY A 152 -16.21 -10.52 -5.83
CA GLY A 152 -16.67 -10.32 -7.19
C GLY A 152 -16.93 -8.85 -7.54
N PRO A 153 -17.54 -8.59 -8.70
CA PRO A 153 -17.80 -7.23 -9.19
C PRO A 153 -18.70 -6.41 -8.26
N GLU A 154 -19.70 -7.03 -7.65
CA GLU A 154 -20.63 -6.41 -6.71
C GLU A 154 -19.93 -6.00 -5.41
N GLY A 155 -19.08 -6.86 -4.85
CA GLY A 155 -18.27 -6.53 -3.68
C GLY A 155 -17.26 -5.42 -3.97
N GLY A 156 -16.62 -5.47 -5.15
CA GLY A 156 -15.73 -4.40 -5.63
C GLY A 156 -16.42 -3.04 -5.73
N GLU A 157 -17.64 -3.01 -6.28
CA GLU A 157 -18.50 -1.82 -6.34
C GLU A 157 -18.80 -1.25 -4.94
N LEU A 158 -19.17 -2.11 -3.98
CA LEU A 158 -19.49 -1.70 -2.61
C LEU A 158 -18.28 -1.06 -1.91
N ILE A 159 -17.10 -1.66 -2.03
CA ILE A 159 -15.86 -1.15 -1.46
C ILE A 159 -15.50 0.18 -2.10
N ALA A 160 -15.51 0.28 -3.43
CA ALA A 160 -15.21 1.51 -4.14
C ALA A 160 -16.15 2.65 -3.74
N LYS A 161 -17.47 2.40 -3.65
CA LYS A 161 -18.46 3.39 -3.18
C LYS A 161 -18.21 3.84 -1.75
N ALA A 162 -17.85 2.94 -0.85
CA ALA A 162 -17.51 3.30 0.52
C ALA A 162 -16.30 4.24 0.59
N LEU A 163 -15.31 4.02 -0.29
CA LEU A 163 -14.09 4.83 -0.34
C LEU A 163 -14.30 6.23 -0.90
N HIS A 164 -15.37 6.52 -1.64
CA HIS A 164 -15.64 7.87 -2.17
C HIS A 164 -15.59 8.95 -1.08
N LYS A 165 -16.03 8.62 0.15
CA LYS A 165 -16.07 9.54 1.29
C LYS A 165 -15.14 9.15 2.43
N ASN A 166 -14.44 8.02 2.33
CA ASN A 166 -13.51 7.62 3.37
C ASN A 166 -12.25 8.49 3.28
N THR A 167 -11.88 9.12 4.39
CA THR A 167 -10.73 10.04 4.44
C THR A 167 -9.52 9.45 5.18
N THR A 168 -9.60 8.19 5.61
CA THR A 168 -8.69 7.62 6.62
C THR A 168 -7.86 6.47 6.07
N LEU A 169 -8.44 5.66 5.18
CA LEU A 169 -7.76 4.53 4.56
C LEU A 169 -6.67 5.04 3.62
N LYS A 170 -5.44 4.59 3.84
CA LYS A 170 -4.26 4.93 3.05
C LYS A 170 -3.84 3.81 2.12
N TYR A 171 -4.09 2.56 2.52
CA TYR A 171 -3.64 1.38 1.80
C TYR A 171 -4.78 0.37 1.65
N LEU A 172 -5.13 0.05 0.41
CA LEU A 172 -6.06 -1.02 0.08
C LEU A 172 -5.39 -2.07 -0.80
N ARG A 173 -5.49 -3.35 -0.40
CA ARG A 173 -5.07 -4.49 -1.21
C ARG A 173 -6.25 -5.39 -1.57
N MET A 174 -6.47 -5.59 -2.85
CA MET A 174 -7.55 -6.39 -3.43
C MET A 174 -7.06 -7.48 -4.38
N THR A 175 -5.74 -7.70 -4.48
CA THR A 175 -5.13 -8.66 -5.42
C THR A 175 -5.84 -10.02 -5.43
N GLY A 176 -6.08 -10.61 -6.60
CA GLY A 176 -6.67 -11.96 -6.70
C GLY A 176 -8.16 -12.03 -6.41
N ASN A 177 -8.88 -10.90 -6.48
CA ASN A 177 -10.34 -10.82 -6.40
C ASN A 177 -10.93 -10.43 -7.76
N LYS A 178 -11.84 -11.24 -8.30
CA LYS A 178 -12.38 -11.12 -9.66
C LYS A 178 -13.44 -10.01 -9.76
N ILE A 179 -13.02 -8.77 -9.54
CA ILE A 179 -13.94 -7.61 -9.59
C ILE A 179 -14.30 -7.20 -11.02
N GLU A 180 -13.57 -7.73 -12.02
CA GLU A 180 -13.78 -7.52 -13.44
C GLU A 180 -13.78 -6.03 -13.86
N ASN A 181 -14.23 -5.75 -15.08
CA ASN A 181 -14.34 -4.38 -15.56
C ASN A 181 -15.32 -3.53 -14.75
N LYS A 182 -16.42 -4.12 -14.28
CA LYS A 182 -17.42 -3.39 -13.50
C LYS A 182 -16.79 -2.82 -12.23
N GLY A 183 -16.09 -3.65 -11.44
CA GLY A 183 -15.38 -3.19 -10.26
C GLY A 183 -14.27 -2.19 -10.58
N GLY A 184 -13.46 -2.47 -11.62
CA GLY A 184 -12.41 -1.57 -12.09
C GLY A 184 -12.91 -0.15 -12.42
N MET A 185 -14.04 -0.04 -13.11
CA MET A 185 -14.66 1.26 -13.42
C MET A 185 -15.16 2.00 -12.17
N PHE A 186 -15.68 1.29 -11.17
CA PHE A 186 -16.04 1.91 -9.89
C PHE A 186 -14.83 2.40 -9.10
N PHE A 187 -13.71 1.68 -9.13
CA PHE A 187 -12.46 2.15 -8.55
C PHE A 187 -11.92 3.39 -9.30
N ALA A 188 -12.00 3.42 -10.63
CA ALA A 188 -11.63 4.62 -11.39
C ALA A 188 -12.51 5.83 -11.02
N ALA A 189 -13.83 5.66 -10.93
CA ALA A 189 -14.74 6.72 -10.47
C ALA A 189 -14.44 7.17 -9.03
N MET A 190 -14.10 6.24 -8.15
CA MET A 190 -13.71 6.54 -6.77
C MET A 190 -12.45 7.40 -6.71
N LEU A 191 -11.43 7.10 -7.52
CA LEU A 191 -10.17 7.86 -7.55
C LEU A 191 -10.31 9.30 -8.09
N GLN A 192 -11.39 9.62 -8.80
CA GLN A 192 -11.68 11.01 -9.19
C GLN A 192 -12.07 11.89 -8.00
N ILE A 193 -12.62 11.29 -6.94
CA ILE A 193 -13.20 11.99 -5.80
C ILE A 193 -12.34 11.81 -4.55
N ASN A 194 -11.88 10.58 -4.31
CA ASN A 194 -11.09 10.25 -3.14
C ASN A 194 -9.71 10.91 -3.22
N SER A 195 -9.35 11.60 -2.14
CA SER A 195 -8.08 12.31 -1.98
C SER A 195 -7.30 11.85 -0.75
N SER A 196 -7.64 10.67 -0.21
CA SER A 196 -7.03 10.13 1.01
C SER A 196 -6.16 8.89 0.73
N LEU A 197 -6.58 8.04 -0.20
CA LEU A 197 -5.94 6.78 -0.53
C LEU A 197 -4.59 7.04 -1.20
N GLU A 198 -3.55 6.36 -0.72
CA GLU A 198 -2.17 6.53 -1.18
C GLU A 198 -1.66 5.31 -1.94
N LYS A 199 -2.11 4.10 -1.60
CA LYS A 199 -1.83 2.92 -2.42
C LYS A 199 -3.06 2.06 -2.65
N LEU A 200 -3.19 1.63 -3.90
CA LEU A 200 -4.27 0.78 -4.37
C LEU A 200 -3.69 -0.41 -5.14
N ASP A 201 -3.99 -1.61 -4.67
CA ASP A 201 -3.58 -2.84 -5.36
C ASP A 201 -4.79 -3.57 -5.93
N LEU A 202 -4.88 -3.60 -7.25
CA LEU A 202 -5.89 -4.30 -8.06
C LEU A 202 -5.23 -5.32 -9.01
N GLY A 203 -4.10 -5.90 -8.64
CA GLY A 203 -3.44 -6.92 -9.46
C GLY A 203 -4.25 -8.22 -9.52
N ASP A 204 -4.23 -8.94 -10.64
CA ASP A 204 -4.91 -10.25 -10.77
C ASP A 204 -6.42 -10.16 -10.44
N CYS A 205 -7.05 -9.05 -10.82
CA CYS A 205 -8.43 -8.72 -10.49
C CYS A 205 -9.41 -8.85 -11.69
N ASP A 206 -9.00 -9.56 -12.74
CA ASP A 206 -9.72 -9.69 -14.01
C ASP A 206 -10.07 -8.33 -14.67
N LEU A 207 -9.23 -7.31 -14.45
CA LEU A 207 -9.39 -5.99 -15.07
C LEU A 207 -9.17 -6.09 -16.57
N GLY A 208 -10.16 -5.68 -17.37
CA GLY A 208 -9.99 -5.55 -18.81
C GLY A 208 -9.33 -4.23 -19.23
N MET A 209 -9.01 -4.12 -20.51
CA MET A 209 -8.38 -2.94 -21.11
C MET A 209 -9.08 -1.62 -20.76
N GLN A 210 -10.42 -1.60 -20.79
CA GLN A 210 -11.21 -0.40 -20.48
C GLN A 210 -11.00 0.09 -19.04
N SER A 211 -10.88 -0.83 -18.08
CA SER A 211 -10.60 -0.47 -16.68
C SER A 211 -9.20 0.10 -16.51
N VAL A 212 -8.20 -0.50 -17.16
CA VAL A 212 -6.82 0.00 -17.12
C VAL A 212 -6.73 1.40 -17.72
N ILE A 213 -7.39 1.64 -18.87
CA ILE A 213 -7.46 2.96 -19.51
C ILE A 213 -8.19 3.97 -18.63
N ALA A 214 -9.31 3.59 -18.01
CA ALA A 214 -10.04 4.46 -17.10
C ALA A 214 -9.19 4.84 -15.88
N LEU A 215 -8.50 3.87 -15.26
CA LEU A 215 -7.57 4.09 -14.15
C LEU A 215 -6.41 5.01 -14.56
N ALA A 216 -5.78 4.76 -15.71
CA ALA A 216 -4.73 5.64 -16.24
C ALA A 216 -5.24 7.07 -16.47
N THR A 217 -6.44 7.21 -17.01
CA THR A 217 -7.06 8.52 -17.29
C THR A 217 -7.27 9.31 -16.01
N VAL A 218 -7.88 8.71 -14.98
CA VAL A 218 -8.16 9.43 -13.72
C VAL A 218 -6.89 9.73 -12.94
N LEU A 219 -5.87 8.87 -13.05
CA LEU A 219 -4.57 9.10 -12.43
C LEU A 219 -3.84 10.30 -13.04
N THR A 220 -4.12 10.75 -14.26
CA THR A 220 -3.53 12.00 -14.77
C THR A 220 -3.78 13.19 -13.86
N GLN A 221 -4.94 13.23 -13.18
CA GLN A 221 -5.35 14.33 -12.30
C GLN A 221 -5.22 13.98 -10.82
N ASN A 222 -5.28 12.70 -10.44
CA ASN A 222 -5.18 12.29 -9.04
C ASN A 222 -3.76 12.57 -8.49
N GLN A 223 -3.70 13.38 -7.42
CA GLN A 223 -2.45 13.80 -6.78
C GLN A 223 -2.16 13.06 -5.45
N THR A 224 -2.91 12.01 -5.12
CA THR A 224 -2.84 11.34 -3.81
C THR A 224 -2.30 9.91 -3.90
N ILE A 225 -2.62 9.19 -4.98
CA ILE A 225 -2.09 7.86 -5.22
C ILE A 225 -0.60 7.94 -5.52
N LYS A 226 0.19 7.33 -4.63
CA LYS A 226 1.64 7.17 -4.73
C LYS A 226 2.01 5.80 -5.28
N GLY A 227 1.18 4.78 -5.05
CA GLY A 227 1.44 3.42 -5.52
C GLY A 227 0.20 2.78 -6.13
N ILE A 228 0.32 2.23 -7.34
CA ILE A 228 -0.75 1.45 -7.95
C ILE A 228 -0.23 0.15 -8.55
N ASN A 229 -0.92 -0.94 -8.24
CA ASN A 229 -0.68 -2.24 -8.84
C ASN A 229 -1.84 -2.59 -9.77
N LEU A 230 -1.55 -2.72 -11.07
CA LEU A 230 -2.49 -3.08 -12.14
C LEU A 230 -2.11 -4.40 -12.81
N ASN A 231 -1.32 -5.23 -12.15
CA ASN A 231 -0.74 -6.43 -12.74
C ASN A 231 -1.81 -7.40 -13.26
N ARG A 232 -1.45 -8.15 -14.30
CA ARG A 232 -2.29 -9.22 -14.88
C ARG A 232 -3.70 -8.76 -15.31
N PRO A 233 -3.84 -7.68 -16.08
CA PRO A 233 -5.12 -7.39 -16.72
C PRO A 233 -5.44 -8.40 -17.82
N ILE A 234 -6.72 -8.55 -18.14
CA ILE A 234 -7.21 -9.33 -19.28
C ILE A 234 -7.21 -8.42 -20.52
N LEU A 235 -6.11 -8.46 -21.28
CA LEU A 235 -5.94 -7.66 -22.48
C LEU A 235 -6.12 -8.52 -23.73
N TYR A 236 -6.98 -8.07 -24.64
CA TYR A 236 -7.15 -8.65 -25.96
C TYR A 236 -6.60 -7.69 -27.01
N GLY A 237 -5.86 -8.22 -27.98
CA GLY A 237 -5.30 -7.43 -29.08
C GLY A 237 -3.77 -7.41 -29.08
N GLU A 238 -3.21 -7.16 -30.25
CA GLU A 238 -1.76 -7.04 -30.44
C GLU A 238 -1.23 -5.63 -30.16
N GLN A 239 -2.13 -4.65 -30.13
CA GLN A 239 -1.82 -3.24 -29.91
C GLN A 239 -1.66 -2.98 -28.40
N GLU A 240 -0.57 -2.32 -28.04
CA GLU A 240 -0.17 -2.06 -26.65
C GLU A 240 -0.94 -0.86 -26.05
N GLU A 241 -2.24 -0.71 -26.35
CA GLU A 241 -3.06 0.46 -26.06
C GLU A 241 -3.05 0.85 -24.57
N SER A 242 -3.18 -0.13 -23.68
CA SER A 242 -3.10 0.09 -22.23
C SER A 242 -1.76 0.74 -21.82
N THR A 243 -0.67 0.34 -22.46
CA THR A 243 0.67 0.88 -22.22
C THR A 243 0.80 2.31 -22.73
N VAL A 244 0.19 2.63 -23.88
CA VAL A 244 0.14 4.00 -24.41
C VAL A 244 -0.56 4.93 -23.42
N HIS A 245 -1.72 4.53 -22.90
CA HIS A 245 -2.48 5.33 -21.94
C HIS A 245 -1.74 5.48 -20.60
N LEU A 246 -1.07 4.43 -20.12
CA LEU A 246 -0.23 4.50 -18.92
C LEU A 246 1.01 5.39 -19.13
N GLY A 247 1.63 5.34 -20.31
CA GLY A 247 2.72 6.25 -20.68
C GLY A 247 2.27 7.71 -20.73
N HIS A 248 1.10 8.00 -21.32
CA HIS A 248 0.51 9.33 -21.27
C HIS A 248 0.23 9.78 -19.82
N MET A 249 -0.33 8.90 -19.00
CA MET A 249 -0.54 9.17 -17.57
C MET A 249 0.76 9.52 -16.86
N LEU A 250 1.84 8.79 -17.09
CA LEU A 250 3.14 9.08 -16.49
C LEU A 250 3.72 10.44 -16.93
N LYS A 251 3.42 10.93 -18.14
CA LYS A 251 3.89 12.26 -18.56
C LYS A 251 3.26 13.38 -17.74
N GLU A 252 1.98 13.24 -17.42
CA GLU A 252 1.18 14.28 -16.75
C GLU A 252 1.15 14.12 -15.22
N ASN A 253 1.23 12.88 -14.72
CA ASN A 253 1.19 12.60 -13.29
C ASN A 253 2.57 12.83 -12.65
N HIS A 254 2.60 13.59 -11.56
CA HIS A 254 3.82 13.90 -10.82
C HIS A 254 3.75 13.51 -9.33
N CYS A 255 2.79 12.65 -8.96
CA CYS A 255 2.63 12.15 -7.59
C CYS A 255 2.88 10.65 -7.46
N LEU A 256 2.66 9.89 -8.54
CA LEU A 256 2.87 8.45 -8.57
C LEU A 256 4.37 8.16 -8.45
N VAL A 257 4.69 7.28 -7.52
CA VAL A 257 6.05 6.85 -7.17
C VAL A 257 6.26 5.39 -7.56
N GLU A 258 5.23 4.57 -7.46
CA GLU A 258 5.25 3.11 -7.62
C GLU A 258 4.17 2.67 -8.61
N LEU A 259 4.57 2.04 -9.71
CA LEU A 259 3.68 1.50 -10.74
C LEU A 259 4.05 0.05 -11.06
N HIS A 260 3.09 -0.86 -10.90
CA HIS A 260 3.26 -2.25 -11.33
C HIS A 260 2.43 -2.55 -12.59
N MET A 261 3.12 -3.04 -13.62
CA MET A 261 2.62 -3.35 -14.96
C MET A 261 3.05 -4.76 -15.44
N CYS A 262 3.18 -5.71 -14.51
CA CYS A 262 3.44 -7.10 -14.84
C CYS A 262 2.31 -7.68 -15.70
N LYS A 263 2.67 -8.51 -16.69
CA LYS A 263 1.74 -9.21 -17.59
C LYS A 263 0.78 -8.30 -18.40
N HIS A 264 1.28 -7.17 -18.88
CA HIS A 264 0.53 -6.28 -19.79
C HIS A 264 0.77 -6.58 -21.28
N ASN A 265 1.55 -7.63 -21.60
CA ASN A 265 1.98 -7.96 -22.96
C ASN A 265 2.78 -6.83 -23.63
N ILE A 266 3.60 -6.12 -22.83
CA ILE A 266 4.46 -5.02 -23.31
C ILE A 266 5.57 -5.61 -24.19
N LYS A 267 5.83 -4.98 -25.34
CA LYS A 267 6.87 -5.27 -26.32
C LYS A 267 7.85 -4.09 -26.39
N ASN A 268 8.82 -4.15 -27.31
CA ASN A 268 9.80 -3.07 -27.50
C ASN A 268 9.15 -1.70 -27.77
N CYS A 269 8.08 -1.66 -28.56
CA CYS A 269 7.41 -0.41 -28.88
C CYS A 269 6.71 0.21 -27.65
N GLY A 270 6.00 -0.57 -26.85
CA GLY A 270 5.37 -0.08 -25.61
C GLY A 270 6.38 0.35 -24.56
N ILE A 271 7.46 -0.42 -24.33
CA ILE A 271 8.46 -0.02 -23.33
C ILE A 271 9.21 1.25 -23.75
N LYS A 272 9.50 1.43 -25.03
CA LYS A 272 10.12 2.67 -25.54
C LYS A 272 9.21 3.89 -25.30
N GLN A 273 7.90 3.74 -25.52
CA GLN A 273 6.94 4.79 -25.19
C GLN A 273 6.89 5.10 -23.68
N LEU A 274 7.02 4.08 -22.83
CA LEU A 274 7.18 4.30 -21.39
C LEU A 274 8.50 5.01 -21.08
N CYS A 275 9.61 4.67 -21.74
CA CYS A 275 10.90 5.36 -21.57
C CYS A 275 10.79 6.85 -21.93
N ASP A 276 10.09 7.19 -23.03
CA ASP A 276 9.82 8.58 -23.42
C ASP A 276 8.99 9.31 -22.36
N ALA A 277 8.02 8.61 -21.74
CA ALA A 277 7.24 9.16 -20.64
C ALA A 277 8.09 9.36 -19.39
N LEU A 278 8.92 8.37 -19.03
CA LEU A 278 9.83 8.44 -17.90
C LEU A 278 10.86 9.55 -18.06
N TYR A 279 11.32 9.84 -19.27
CA TYR A 279 12.25 10.96 -19.50
C TYR A 279 11.68 12.31 -19.02
N LEU A 280 10.35 12.50 -19.16
CA LEU A 280 9.64 13.69 -18.71
C LEU A 280 9.17 13.60 -17.26
N ASN A 281 8.85 12.39 -16.79
CA ASN A 281 8.38 12.16 -15.43
C ASN A 281 9.49 12.36 -14.39
N ARG A 282 9.21 13.14 -13.33
CA ARG A 282 10.16 13.42 -12.25
C ARG A 282 9.73 12.87 -10.90
N SER A 283 8.66 12.09 -10.83
CA SER A 283 8.08 11.58 -9.59
C SER A 283 8.27 10.08 -9.42
N LEU A 284 8.17 9.31 -10.50
CA LEU A 284 8.20 7.86 -10.49
C LEU A 284 9.61 7.40 -10.12
N ARG A 285 9.65 6.49 -9.14
CA ARG A 285 10.89 5.91 -8.61
C ARG A 285 10.94 4.41 -8.81
N TYR A 286 9.77 3.77 -8.83
CA TYR A 286 9.60 2.34 -8.89
C TYR A 286 8.69 1.98 -10.06
N LEU A 287 9.24 1.21 -11.00
CA LEU A 287 8.49 0.61 -12.10
C LEU A 287 8.75 -0.88 -12.12
N ASP A 288 7.69 -1.64 -11.93
CA ASP A 288 7.72 -3.09 -12.02
C ASP A 288 7.06 -3.52 -13.33
N VAL A 289 7.90 -3.90 -14.29
CA VAL A 289 7.49 -4.54 -15.55
C VAL A 289 7.89 -6.02 -15.56
N SER A 290 8.23 -6.55 -14.37
CA SER A 290 8.72 -7.90 -14.18
C SER A 290 7.63 -8.93 -14.39
N TRP A 291 8.09 -10.15 -14.34
CA TRP A 291 7.27 -11.31 -14.49
C TRP A 291 7.40 -12.22 -13.28
N LEU A 292 6.25 -12.70 -12.83
CA LEU A 292 6.19 -13.92 -12.05
C LEU A 292 5.38 -14.96 -12.84
N SER A 293 6.04 -16.04 -13.27
CA SER A 293 5.47 -17.28 -13.83
C SER A 293 5.08 -17.34 -15.31
N VAL A 294 5.84 -18.21 -16.02
CA VAL A 294 5.80 -18.84 -17.36
C VAL A 294 5.28 -18.14 -18.64
N VAL A 295 4.57 -17.00 -18.61
CA VAL A 295 4.46 -16.05 -19.76
C VAL A 295 4.15 -14.60 -19.33
N SER A 296 4.80 -13.57 -19.92
CA SER A 296 4.36 -12.15 -20.10
C SER A 296 5.00 -11.03 -19.20
N ASN A 297 5.75 -10.04 -19.65
CA ASN A 297 5.75 -9.25 -20.90
C ASN A 297 6.62 -9.86 -22.02
N ASN A 298 6.64 -9.24 -23.21
CA ASN A 298 7.41 -9.69 -24.38
C ASN A 298 8.41 -8.61 -24.82
N ILE A 299 9.08 -7.98 -23.84
CA ILE A 299 10.14 -7.02 -24.11
C ILE A 299 11.40 -7.82 -24.48
N GLU A 300 12.01 -7.44 -25.58
CA GLU A 300 13.26 -8.01 -26.10
C GLU A 300 14.42 -7.07 -25.78
N GLY A 301 15.65 -7.52 -26.06
CA GLY A 301 16.84 -6.84 -25.57
C GLY A 301 16.94 -5.37 -25.97
N GLU A 302 16.54 -5.02 -27.20
CA GLU A 302 16.47 -3.63 -27.64
C GLU A 302 15.58 -2.75 -26.72
N GLY A 303 14.43 -3.27 -26.30
CA GLY A 303 13.52 -2.56 -25.40
C GLY A 303 14.07 -2.45 -23.98
N LEU A 304 14.75 -3.48 -23.47
CA LEU A 304 15.34 -3.48 -22.13
C LEU A 304 16.58 -2.60 -22.04
N VAL A 305 17.39 -2.55 -23.10
CA VAL A 305 18.51 -1.61 -23.23
C VAL A 305 17.99 -0.17 -23.24
N ALA A 306 16.91 0.12 -23.99
CA ALA A 306 16.28 1.44 -23.95
C ALA A 306 15.80 1.83 -22.54
N LEU A 307 15.26 0.88 -21.78
CA LEU A 307 14.88 1.10 -20.38
C LEU A 307 16.09 1.40 -19.49
N SER A 308 17.21 0.69 -19.69
CA SER A 308 18.47 0.98 -18.99
C SER A 308 18.99 2.39 -19.29
N GLU A 309 18.97 2.82 -20.55
CA GLU A 309 19.34 4.19 -20.94
C GLU A 309 18.40 5.25 -20.34
N SER A 310 17.10 4.95 -20.26
CA SER A 310 16.13 5.82 -19.56
C SER A 310 16.49 6.00 -18.09
N MET A 311 16.93 4.94 -17.39
CA MET A 311 17.41 5.05 -16.01
C MET A 311 18.66 5.92 -15.86
N LYS A 312 19.60 5.85 -16.82
CA LYS A 312 20.80 6.69 -16.79
C LYS A 312 20.46 8.17 -16.88
N THR A 313 19.41 8.53 -17.63
CA THR A 313 19.01 9.93 -17.89
C THR A 313 17.99 10.46 -16.90
N ASN A 314 17.13 9.62 -16.34
CA ASN A 314 16.16 10.00 -15.31
C ASN A 314 16.80 9.88 -13.92
N PRO A 315 16.92 10.94 -13.11
CA PRO A 315 17.56 10.87 -11.79
C PRO A 315 16.68 10.27 -10.68
N THR A 316 15.35 10.22 -10.84
CA THR A 316 14.42 9.74 -9.81
C THR A 316 14.09 8.26 -9.93
N PHE A 317 14.18 7.71 -11.15
CA PHE A 317 13.84 6.32 -11.42
C PHE A 317 14.93 5.36 -10.91
N SER A 318 14.73 4.78 -9.73
CA SER A 318 15.78 4.06 -8.98
C SER A 318 15.55 2.56 -8.83
N ASN A 319 14.34 2.08 -9.08
CA ASN A 319 13.92 0.71 -8.85
C ASN A 319 13.25 0.14 -10.10
N VAL A 320 13.83 -0.92 -10.66
CA VAL A 320 13.31 -1.58 -11.86
C VAL A 320 13.34 -3.08 -11.71
N TYR A 321 12.24 -3.72 -12.06
CA TYR A 321 12.10 -5.17 -12.02
C TYR A 321 11.81 -5.63 -13.44
N ILE A 322 12.68 -6.48 -13.98
CA ILE A 322 12.70 -6.87 -15.40
C ILE A 322 12.71 -8.38 -15.64
N TRP A 323 12.82 -9.19 -14.58
CA TRP A 323 12.89 -10.65 -14.72
C TRP A 323 11.72 -11.19 -15.54
N GLY A 324 11.98 -12.25 -16.32
CA GLY A 324 11.04 -12.93 -17.22
C GLY A 324 10.65 -12.18 -18.50
N ASN A 325 11.43 -11.17 -18.89
CA ASN A 325 11.50 -10.68 -20.28
C ASN A 325 12.59 -11.46 -21.08
N LYS A 326 12.77 -11.14 -22.36
CA LYS A 326 13.77 -11.82 -23.21
C LYS A 326 15.11 -11.07 -23.17
N PHE A 327 16.07 -11.63 -22.45
CA PHE A 327 17.41 -11.07 -22.31
C PHE A 327 18.33 -11.56 -23.42
N ASP A 328 19.01 -10.63 -24.07
CA ASP A 328 20.18 -10.89 -24.90
C ASP A 328 21.46 -10.40 -24.20
N GLU A 329 22.61 -10.65 -24.81
CA GLU A 329 23.90 -10.24 -24.25
C GLU A 329 23.99 -8.73 -23.98
N ALA A 330 23.46 -7.91 -24.89
CA ALA A 330 23.45 -6.45 -24.74
C ALA A 330 22.64 -6.02 -23.50
N THR A 331 21.52 -6.68 -23.23
CA THR A 331 20.72 -6.46 -22.02
C THR A 331 21.52 -6.80 -20.77
N CYS A 332 22.15 -7.98 -20.73
CA CYS A 332 22.91 -8.43 -19.57
C CYS A 332 24.04 -7.47 -19.24
N VAL A 333 24.78 -7.00 -20.26
CA VAL A 333 25.81 -5.98 -20.11
C VAL A 333 25.22 -4.66 -19.61
N ALA A 334 24.14 -4.18 -20.22
CA ALA A 334 23.53 -2.90 -19.86
C ALA A 334 23.06 -2.83 -18.40
N TYR A 335 22.50 -3.92 -17.85
CA TYR A 335 22.08 -3.98 -16.43
C TYR A 335 23.24 -4.26 -15.49
N SER A 336 24.25 -5.02 -15.92
CA SER A 336 25.51 -5.14 -15.19
C SER A 336 26.19 -3.77 -15.02
N ASP A 337 26.25 -2.98 -16.09
CA ASP A 337 26.82 -1.63 -16.06
C ASP A 337 26.06 -0.70 -15.12
N LEU A 338 24.72 -0.72 -15.15
CA LEU A 338 23.90 0.07 -14.22
C LEU A 338 24.22 -0.24 -12.76
N ILE A 339 24.42 -1.52 -12.43
CA ILE A 339 24.73 -1.97 -11.08
C ILE A 339 26.17 -1.59 -10.70
N GLN A 340 27.14 -1.82 -11.58
CA GLN A 340 28.55 -1.48 -11.34
C GLN A 340 28.76 0.03 -11.19
N MET A 341 27.97 0.86 -11.88
CA MET A 341 28.00 2.32 -11.77
C MET A 341 27.22 2.85 -10.54
N ASP A 342 26.70 1.98 -9.68
CA ASP A 342 25.82 2.31 -8.54
C ASP A 342 24.57 3.13 -8.94
N ARG A 343 24.20 3.10 -10.22
CA ARG A 343 22.97 3.73 -10.71
C ARG A 343 21.76 2.89 -10.35
N LEU A 344 21.90 1.56 -10.39
CA LEU A 344 20.89 0.60 -9.94
C LEU A 344 21.45 -0.22 -8.78
N LYS A 345 20.92 -0.02 -7.58
CA LYS A 345 21.35 -0.82 -6.42
C LYS A 345 20.91 -2.27 -6.58
N PRO A 346 21.70 -3.27 -6.15
CA PRO A 346 21.30 -4.69 -6.21
C PRO A 346 19.95 -4.98 -5.55
N ASP A 347 19.60 -4.29 -4.46
CA ASP A 347 18.32 -4.44 -3.76
C ASP A 347 17.12 -3.80 -4.48
N ASN A 348 17.39 -3.01 -5.52
CA ASN A 348 16.39 -2.24 -6.28
C ASN A 348 15.98 -2.92 -7.59
N THR A 349 16.42 -4.16 -7.82
CA THR A 349 16.06 -4.97 -8.99
C THR A 349 15.92 -6.44 -8.63
N ASP A 350 15.29 -7.22 -9.50
CA ASP A 350 15.11 -8.67 -9.40
C ASP A 350 16.17 -9.46 -10.18
N VAL A 351 17.23 -8.80 -10.67
CA VAL A 351 18.29 -9.44 -11.45
C VAL A 351 19.67 -9.22 -10.85
N GLU A 352 20.50 -10.25 -10.90
CA GLU A 352 21.92 -10.19 -10.52
C GLU A 352 22.82 -10.63 -11.68
N PRO A 353 23.81 -9.81 -12.09
CA PRO A 353 24.77 -10.18 -13.11
C PRO A 353 25.73 -11.29 -12.66
N PHE A 354 25.99 -12.25 -13.54
CA PHE A 354 27.03 -13.26 -13.36
C PHE A 354 27.78 -13.53 -14.67
N MET A 355 29.00 -14.07 -14.60
CA MET A 355 29.82 -14.35 -15.78
C MET A 355 29.97 -15.85 -16.03
N VAL A 356 29.83 -16.26 -17.28
CA VAL A 356 30.14 -17.63 -17.77
C VAL A 356 30.91 -17.51 -19.06
N ASP A 357 32.10 -18.12 -19.13
CA ASP A 357 32.96 -18.14 -20.32
C ASP A 357 33.20 -16.76 -20.96
N GLY A 358 33.36 -15.73 -20.13
CA GLY A 358 33.59 -14.35 -20.56
C GLY A 358 32.34 -13.58 -21.01
N HIS A 359 31.15 -14.18 -20.96
CA HIS A 359 29.89 -13.53 -21.30
C HIS A 359 29.10 -13.22 -20.02
N VAL A 360 28.40 -12.08 -20.02
CA VAL A 360 27.58 -11.63 -18.89
C VAL A 360 26.15 -12.16 -19.05
N TYR A 361 25.59 -12.69 -17.97
CA TYR A 361 24.22 -13.17 -17.87
C TYR A 361 23.54 -12.55 -16.65
N LEU A 362 22.21 -12.59 -16.61
CA LEU A 362 21.41 -12.14 -15.48
C LEU A 362 20.70 -13.33 -14.84
N ALA A 363 20.78 -13.46 -13.52
CA ALA A 363 20.09 -14.45 -12.71
C ALA A 363 18.94 -13.80 -11.92
N GLU A 364 17.89 -14.57 -11.62
CA GLU A 364 16.80 -14.09 -10.77
C GLU A 364 17.29 -13.99 -9.34
N VAL A 365 17.02 -12.86 -8.70
CA VAL A 365 17.16 -12.71 -7.26
C VAL A 365 15.83 -12.34 -6.64
N SER A 366 15.57 -12.89 -5.45
CA SER A 366 14.34 -12.60 -4.70
C SER A 366 14.38 -11.26 -3.97
N ASN A 367 15.07 -10.27 -4.54
CA ASN A 367 15.06 -8.90 -4.06
C ASN A 367 13.70 -8.31 -4.43
N GLY A 368 12.95 -7.78 -3.45
CA GLY A 368 11.62 -7.19 -3.66
C GLY A 368 10.45 -8.16 -3.92
N LEU A 369 10.67 -9.35 -4.49
CA LEU A 369 9.61 -10.35 -4.79
C LEU A 369 8.82 -10.83 -3.55
N LYS A 370 9.41 -10.72 -2.35
CA LYS A 370 8.72 -11.01 -1.07
C LYS A 370 7.97 -9.81 -0.45
N LYS A 371 8.18 -8.57 -0.90
CA LYS A 371 7.53 -7.40 -0.28
C LYS A 371 6.16 -7.05 -0.88
N HIS A 372 5.93 -7.34 -2.17
CA HIS A 372 4.73 -6.86 -2.86
C HIS A 372 3.73 -7.94 -3.29
N TYR A 373 4.12 -9.22 -3.36
CA TYR A 373 3.19 -10.30 -3.75
C TYR A 373 2.81 -11.27 -2.61
N TYR A 374 3.69 -11.41 -1.60
CA TYR A 374 3.46 -12.28 -0.45
C TYR A 374 4.08 -11.65 0.80
N TRP A 375 3.39 -10.72 1.46
CA TRP A 375 3.79 -10.38 2.84
C TRP A 375 3.69 -11.66 3.68
N ARG A 376 4.82 -12.21 4.11
CA ARG A 376 4.92 -13.18 5.20
C ARG A 376 5.42 -12.42 6.44
N PRO A 377 4.89 -12.68 7.63
CA PRO A 377 5.54 -12.24 8.86
C PRO A 377 6.93 -12.87 8.88
N THR A 378 7.99 -12.04 8.97
CA THR A 378 9.33 -12.52 9.29
C THR A 378 9.32 -12.99 10.74
N TYR A 379 9.41 -14.30 10.95
CA TYR A 379 9.91 -14.86 12.20
C TYR A 379 11.34 -15.36 11.95
N GLU A 380 12.24 -14.89 12.79
CA GLU A 380 13.70 -14.95 12.70
C GLU A 380 14.26 -16.38 12.70
N GLU A 381 15.42 -16.55 12.06
CA GLU A 381 16.54 -17.27 12.68
C GLU A 381 17.72 -16.31 12.77
N ALA A 382 17.82 -15.65 13.94
CA ALA A 382 19.07 -15.07 14.39
C ALA A 382 19.95 -16.20 14.92
N CYS A 383 21.01 -16.53 14.19
CA CYS A 383 22.23 -17.02 14.81
C CYS A 383 23.35 -16.06 14.44
N THR A 384 23.50 -15.00 15.23
CA THR A 384 24.74 -14.65 15.94
C THR A 384 24.60 -13.30 16.65
N ASN A 385 24.53 -13.37 17.99
CA ASN A 385 24.89 -12.37 19.01
C ASN A 385 24.83 -10.86 18.66
N SER A 386 23.70 -10.20 18.97
CA SER A 386 23.62 -9.08 19.94
C SER A 386 22.15 -8.62 20.09
N PRO A 387 21.70 -8.25 21.31
CA PRO A 387 20.28 -8.25 21.68
C PRO A 387 19.53 -6.94 21.38
N ASN A 388 18.25 -7.09 21.02
CA ASN A 388 17.11 -6.17 21.19
C ASN A 388 17.23 -4.69 20.74
N ALA A 389 16.59 -4.38 19.61
CA ALA A 389 15.75 -3.20 19.38
C ALA A 389 14.77 -3.58 18.23
N GLY A 390 13.45 -3.67 18.40
CA GLY A 390 12.58 -2.73 19.10
C GLY A 390 12.43 -1.47 18.24
N PHE A 391 11.46 -1.49 17.32
CA PHE A 391 10.85 -0.35 16.62
C PHE A 391 11.72 0.89 16.32
N THR A 392 11.88 1.21 15.04
CA THR A 392 11.86 2.62 14.60
C THR A 392 11.31 2.71 13.17
N LEU A 393 10.06 3.17 13.06
CA LEU A 393 9.58 3.81 11.84
C LEU A 393 10.43 5.07 11.67
N VAL A 394 11.30 5.08 10.67
CA VAL A 394 11.97 6.32 10.26
C VAL A 394 10.93 7.17 9.52
N PRO A 395 10.63 8.40 9.99
CA PRO A 395 9.84 9.35 9.22
C PRO A 395 10.57 9.61 7.91
N VAL A 396 9.87 9.52 6.77
CA VAL A 396 10.39 10.03 5.50
C VAL A 396 10.38 11.55 5.57
N GLY A 397 11.46 12.10 6.11
CA GLY A 397 11.77 13.51 6.20
C GLY A 397 13.21 13.63 6.65
N GLU A 398 14.02 14.29 5.82
CA GLU A 398 15.46 14.52 5.98
C GLU A 398 16.37 13.35 5.59
N HIS A 399 16.76 13.31 4.31
CA HIS A 399 18.12 13.67 3.89
C HIS A 399 18.12 13.89 2.37
N LEU A 400 18.93 14.88 1.96
CA LEU A 400 19.08 15.49 0.64
C LEU A 400 19.07 14.52 -0.56
#